data_AF-A0A9P6S4A3-F1
#
_entry.id   AF-A0A9P6S4A3-F1
#
_cell.length_a   1.000
_cell.length_b   1.000
_cell.length_c   1.000
_cell.angle_alpha   90.00
_cell.angle_beta   90.00
_cell.angle_gamma   90.00
#
_symmetry.space_group_name_H-M   'P 1'
#
loop_
_entity.id
_entity.type
_entity.pdbx_description
1 polymer ?
#
loop_
_entity_poly.entity_id
_entity_poly.type
_entity_poly.pdbx_seq_one_letter_code
_entity_poly.pdbx_strand_id
1 'polypeptide(L)'
;MFAAFENRSGGFRVKWVDETKALVIFESAAVAKQAYIANLTSQIAKIKPYNGPDKDSIRNAGNPSSGAYNGVRPAKTDSVARRLVQGALGLRVRRTPEQIAEEKAQIQAAKDARDAQRQEERRQRQEEEQQRQAMDDIFNS
;
A
#
# COMPACT_ATOMS: atom_id res chain seq x y z
N MET A 1 31.34 8.88 3.27
CA MET A 1 31.16 7.93 2.14
C MET A 1 29.90 8.24 1.32
N PHE A 2 28.70 8.31 1.91
CA PHE A 2 27.46 8.57 1.15
C PHE A 2 26.70 9.88 1.49
N ALA A 3 27.13 10.63 2.51
CA ALA A 3 26.46 11.87 2.95
C ALA A 3 26.24 12.92 1.84
N ALA A 4 27.15 13.00 0.86
CA ALA A 4 27.00 13.92 -0.28
C ALA A 4 25.77 13.66 -1.18
N PHE A 5 25.12 12.50 -1.02
CA PHE A 5 23.96 12.08 -1.80
C PHE A 5 22.63 12.14 -1.02
N GLU A 6 22.66 12.55 0.25
CA GLU A 6 21.49 12.53 1.15
C GLU A 6 20.34 13.42 0.65
N ASN A 7 20.65 14.60 0.09
CA ASN A 7 19.65 15.53 -0.45
C ASN A 7 19.45 15.43 -1.98
N ARG A 8 20.05 14.44 -2.67
CA ARG A 8 19.92 14.32 -4.13
C ARG A 8 18.80 13.37 -4.52
N SER A 9 17.83 13.87 -5.31
CA SER A 9 16.76 13.07 -5.96
C SER A 9 16.11 12.03 -5.04
N GLY A 10 15.68 12.43 -3.83
CA GLY A 10 15.01 11.54 -2.87
C GLY A 10 15.92 10.82 -1.88
N GLY A 11 17.24 11.00 -1.97
CA GLY A 11 18.21 10.52 -0.98
C GLY A 11 18.45 9.02 -1.03
N PHE A 12 18.92 8.47 0.09
CA PHE A 12 19.20 7.04 0.24
C PHE A 12 18.82 6.55 1.63
N ARG A 13 18.60 5.23 1.75
CA ARG A 13 18.29 4.53 3.00
C ARG A 13 19.32 3.43 3.23
N VAL A 14 19.68 3.17 4.47
CA VAL A 14 20.61 2.09 4.84
C VAL A 14 19.85 0.98 5.53
N LYS A 15 20.01 -0.26 5.04
CA LYS A 15 19.44 -1.47 5.64
C LYS A 15 20.57 -2.43 6.01
N TRP A 16 20.73 -2.72 7.29
CA TRP A 16 21.67 -3.74 7.75
C TRP A 16 21.13 -5.14 7.40
N VAL A 17 22.01 -5.97 6.84
CA VAL A 17 21.74 -7.39 6.53
C VAL A 17 22.40 -8.28 7.58
N ASP A 18 23.54 -7.83 8.10
CA ASP A 18 24.41 -8.53 9.04
C ASP A 18 25.27 -7.48 9.77
N GLU A 19 26.04 -7.87 10.79
CA GLU A 19 26.92 -6.96 11.55
C GLU A 19 28.01 -6.32 10.68
N THR A 20 28.34 -6.95 9.55
CA THR A 20 29.41 -6.52 8.64
C THR A 20 28.91 -6.11 7.25
N LYS A 21 27.60 -6.22 6.99
CA LYS A 21 27.01 -5.99 5.65
C LYS A 21 25.76 -5.13 5.75
N ALA A 22 25.75 -4.07 4.96
CA ALA A 22 24.59 -3.21 4.78
C ALA A 22 24.29 -2.98 3.30
N LEU A 23 23.02 -2.73 3.01
CA LEU A 23 22.51 -2.32 1.71
C LEU A 23 22.24 -0.82 1.75
N VAL A 24 22.77 -0.11 0.76
CA VAL A 24 22.45 1.30 0.52
C VAL A 24 21.45 1.36 -0.63
N ILE A 25 20.24 1.81 -0.34
CA ILE A 25 19.10 1.82 -1.26
C ILE A 25 18.84 3.26 -1.67
N PHE A 26 19.09 3.57 -2.93
CA PHE A 26 18.82 4.89 -3.50
C PHE A 26 17.45 4.94 -4.14
N GLU A 27 16.80 6.10 -4.05
CA GLU A 27 15.54 6.35 -4.76
C GLU A 27 15.77 6.43 -6.28
N SER A 28 16.85 7.09 -6.70
CA SER A 28 17.22 7.22 -8.11
C SER A 28 18.38 6.32 -8.52
N ALA A 29 18.19 5.55 -9.59
CA ALA A 29 19.23 4.71 -10.19
C ALA A 29 20.44 5.52 -10.71
N ALA A 30 20.21 6.75 -11.18
CA ALA A 30 21.28 7.62 -11.65
C ALA A 30 22.20 8.04 -10.49
N VAL A 31 21.62 8.41 -9.35
CA VAL A 31 22.36 8.76 -8.13
C VAL A 31 23.10 7.56 -7.58
N ALA A 32 22.47 6.37 -7.58
CA ALA A 32 23.12 5.13 -7.17
C ALA A 32 24.39 4.84 -7.97
N LYS A 33 24.34 5.02 -9.31
CA LYS A 33 25.49 4.83 -10.19
C LYS A 33 26.61 5.83 -9.88
N GLN A 34 26.27 7.11 -9.71
CA GLN A 34 27.25 8.14 -9.34
C GLN A 34 27.90 7.84 -7.98
N ALA A 35 27.11 7.47 -6.98
CA ALA A 35 27.59 7.11 -5.66
C ALA A 35 28.47 5.86 -5.67
N TYR A 36 28.14 4.87 -6.50
CA TYR A 36 28.98 3.70 -6.72
C TYR A 36 30.34 4.09 -7.32
N ILE A 37 30.35 4.85 -8.41
CA ILE A 37 31.58 5.28 -9.09
C ILE A 37 32.46 6.11 -8.15
N ALA A 38 31.89 7.07 -7.42
CA ALA A 38 32.61 7.93 -6.49
C ALA A 38 33.30 7.16 -5.36
N ASN A 39 32.82 5.95 -5.05
CA ASN A 39 33.33 5.14 -3.95
C ASN A 39 34.02 3.83 -4.41
N LEU A 40 34.24 3.64 -5.71
CA LEU A 40 34.97 2.47 -6.25
C LEU A 40 36.38 2.32 -5.67
N THR A 41 37.03 3.44 -5.34
CA THR A 41 38.39 3.49 -4.81
C THR A 41 38.44 3.49 -3.28
N SER A 42 37.30 3.29 -2.61
CA SER A 42 37.25 3.32 -1.15
C SER A 42 38.06 2.18 -0.52
N GLN A 43 38.99 2.53 0.37
CA GLN A 43 39.77 1.56 1.13
C GLN A 43 39.02 1.02 2.37
N ILE A 44 37.88 1.64 2.72
CA ILE A 44 37.17 1.38 3.97
C ILE A 44 36.15 0.24 3.81
N ALA A 45 35.54 0.09 2.62
CA ALA A 45 34.51 -0.92 2.39
C ALA A 45 34.46 -1.37 0.92
N LYS A 46 34.21 -2.66 0.71
CA LYS A 46 33.97 -3.22 -0.63
C LYS A 46 32.52 -2.99 -1.04
N ILE A 47 32.32 -2.22 -2.11
CA ILE A 47 30.98 -1.90 -2.62
C ILE A 47 30.73 -2.75 -3.86
N LYS A 48 29.54 -3.34 -3.95
CA LYS A 48 29.11 -4.11 -5.12
C LYS A 48 27.64 -3.82 -5.43
N PRO A 49 27.24 -3.80 -6.71
CA PRO A 49 25.83 -3.77 -7.08
C PRO A 49 25.10 -4.98 -6.48
N TYR A 50 23.91 -4.75 -5.93
CA TYR A 50 23.08 -5.83 -5.38
C TYR A 50 22.28 -6.50 -6.50
N ASN A 51 22.37 -7.82 -6.62
CA ASN A 51 21.70 -8.60 -7.66
C ASN A 51 20.84 -9.75 -7.13
N GLY A 52 20.49 -9.72 -5.83
CA GLY A 52 19.68 -10.76 -5.21
C GLY A 52 18.21 -10.75 -5.66
N PRO A 53 17.48 -11.85 -5.41
CA PRO A 53 16.07 -11.99 -5.79
C PRO A 53 15.16 -11.00 -5.07
N ASP A 54 15.53 -10.54 -3.88
CA ASP A 54 14.74 -9.63 -3.04
C ASP A 54 14.82 -8.14 -3.45
N LYS A 55 15.31 -7.83 -4.65
CA LYS A 55 15.54 -6.45 -5.10
C LYS A 55 14.27 -5.57 -5.04
N ASP A 56 13.11 -6.14 -5.35
CA ASP A 56 11.83 -5.43 -5.37
C ASP A 56 11.25 -5.25 -3.95
N SER A 57 11.37 -6.27 -3.10
CA SER A 57 10.93 -6.19 -1.70
C SER A 57 11.78 -5.20 -0.88
N ILE A 58 13.08 -5.13 -1.16
CA ILE A 58 14.01 -4.19 -0.54
C ILE A 58 13.74 -2.74 -0.97
N ARG A 59 13.41 -2.52 -2.25
CA ARG A 59 13.01 -1.19 -2.75
C ARG A 59 11.72 -0.70 -2.10
N ASN A 60 10.73 -1.57 -1.99
CA ASN A 60 9.40 -1.23 -1.48
C ASN A 60 9.27 -1.30 0.05
N ALA A 61 10.34 -1.66 0.77
CA ALA A 61 10.34 -1.75 2.23
C ALA A 61 9.96 -0.42 2.95
N GLY A 62 10.00 0.72 2.24
CA GLY A 62 9.55 2.02 2.75
C GLY A 62 8.09 2.38 2.45
N ASN A 63 7.39 1.59 1.63
CA ASN A 63 5.98 1.82 1.29
C ASN A 63 5.10 0.72 1.92
N PRO A 64 4.47 0.96 3.08
CA PRO A 64 3.67 -0.06 3.77
C PRO A 64 2.36 -0.41 3.04
N SER A 65 2.07 0.19 1.89
CA SER A 65 0.82 -0.01 1.16
C SER A 65 0.96 -1.00 0.00
N SER A 66 1.17 -2.29 0.31
CA SER A 66 0.54 -3.42 -0.40
C SER A 66 1.16 -4.77 0.02
N GLY A 67 0.51 -5.45 0.97
CA GLY A 67 0.46 -6.92 0.99
C GLY A 67 1.65 -7.72 1.54
N ALA A 68 2.79 -7.12 1.88
CA ALA A 68 3.89 -7.83 2.52
C ALA A 68 4.02 -7.41 3.99
N TYR A 69 3.82 -8.36 4.89
CA TYR A 69 3.85 -8.22 6.34
C TYR A 69 5.23 -7.74 6.84
N ASN A 70 5.47 -6.44 6.75
CA ASN A 70 6.68 -5.76 7.20
C ASN A 70 6.70 -5.62 8.72
N GLY A 71 7.28 -6.60 9.43
CA GLY A 71 8.09 -6.45 10.66
C GLY A 71 7.48 -5.80 11.92
N VAL A 72 6.43 -4.99 11.83
CA VAL A 72 5.61 -4.53 12.94
C VAL A 72 4.46 -5.49 12.99
N ARG A 73 4.44 -6.37 14.00
CA ARG A 73 3.29 -7.20 14.30
C ARG A 73 2.08 -6.26 14.30
N PRO A 74 1.09 -6.39 13.39
CA PRO A 74 -0.10 -5.56 13.45
C PRO A 74 -0.58 -5.67 14.90
N ALA A 75 -0.73 -4.51 15.56
CA ALA A 75 -1.17 -4.46 16.95
C ALA A 75 -2.35 -5.42 17.03
N LYS A 76 -2.15 -6.54 17.75
CA LYS A 76 -3.02 -7.71 17.70
C LYS A 76 -4.44 -7.19 17.69
N THR A 77 -5.11 -7.26 16.54
CA THR A 77 -6.46 -6.74 16.46
C THR A 77 -7.21 -7.48 17.55
N ASP A 78 -7.75 -6.72 18.50
CA ASP A 78 -8.31 -7.30 19.72
C ASP A 78 -9.42 -8.30 19.36
N SER A 79 -10.07 -8.13 18.21
CA SER A 79 -10.93 -9.12 17.57
C SER A 79 -10.27 -10.48 17.26
N VAL A 80 -9.04 -10.50 16.71
CA VAL A 80 -8.29 -11.73 16.42
C VAL A 80 -7.77 -12.35 17.71
N ALA A 81 -7.28 -11.55 18.66
CA ALA A 81 -6.86 -12.04 19.97
C ALA A 81 -8.04 -12.70 20.71
N ARG A 82 -9.20 -12.03 20.76
CA ARG A 82 -10.44 -12.56 21.31
C ARG A 82 -10.85 -13.85 20.63
N ARG A 83 -10.83 -13.91 19.29
CA ARG A 83 -11.18 -15.13 18.52
C ARG A 83 -10.25 -16.31 18.82
N LEU A 84 -8.94 -16.06 18.94
CA LEU A 84 -7.96 -17.11 19.23
C LEU A 84 -8.10 -17.64 20.66
N VAL A 85 -8.25 -16.74 21.64
CA VAL A 85 -8.50 -17.10 23.05
C VAL A 85 -9.82 -17.87 23.17
N GLN A 86 -10.88 -17.41 22.51
CA GLN A 86 -12.18 -18.09 22.45
C GLN A 86 -12.06 -19.49 21.83
N GLY A 87 -11.34 -19.61 20.71
CA GLY A 87 -11.10 -20.90 20.05
C GLY A 87 -10.31 -21.88 20.92
N ALA A 88 -9.27 -21.40 21.60
CA ALA A 88 -8.43 -22.21 22.49
C ALA A 88 -9.15 -22.64 23.78
N LEU A 89 -10.06 -21.80 24.29
CA LEU A 89 -10.89 -22.11 25.46
C LEU A 89 -12.18 -22.86 25.10
N GLY A 90 -12.44 -23.12 23.82
CA GLY A 90 -13.69 -23.72 23.35
C GLY A 90 -14.94 -22.84 23.54
N LEU A 91 -14.76 -21.56 23.89
CA LEU A 91 -15.82 -20.56 24.02
C LEU A 91 -16.32 -20.16 22.63
N ARG A 92 -17.17 -20.99 22.03
CA ARG A 92 -17.89 -20.61 20.81
C ARG A 92 -18.84 -19.48 21.17
N VAL A 93 -18.65 -18.30 20.58
CA VAL A 93 -19.71 -17.26 20.54
C VAL A 93 -20.90 -17.90 19.83
N ARG A 94 -21.89 -18.34 20.60
CA ARG A 94 -23.18 -18.79 20.08
C ARG A 94 -23.88 -17.54 19.56
N ARG A 95 -23.56 -17.14 18.33
CA ARG A 95 -24.34 -16.12 17.62
C ARG A 95 -25.76 -16.65 17.51
N THR A 96 -26.73 -15.86 17.94
CA THR A 96 -28.13 -16.21 17.71
C THR A 96 -28.43 -16.07 16.22
N PRO A 97 -29.38 -16.85 15.68
CA PRO A 97 -29.81 -16.68 14.29
C PRO A 97 -30.29 -15.24 14.00
N GLU A 98 -30.85 -14.57 15.01
CA GLU A 98 -31.27 -13.16 14.96
C GLU A 98 -30.09 -12.21 14.73
N GLN A 99 -29.00 -12.34 15.49
CA GLN A 99 -27.81 -11.49 15.34
C GLN A 99 -27.16 -11.65 13.95
N ILE A 100 -27.19 -12.87 13.40
CA ILE A 100 -26.69 -13.14 12.05
C ILE A 100 -27.59 -12.48 10.99
N ALA A 101 -28.91 -12.50 11.19
CA ALA A 101 -29.86 -11.87 10.28
C ALA A 101 -29.73 -10.34 10.29
N GLU A 102 -29.55 -9.73 11.47
CA GLU A 102 -29.33 -8.29 11.62
C GLU A 102 -28.02 -7.84 10.98
N GLU A 103 -26.91 -8.54 11.24
CA GLU A 103 -25.60 -8.23 10.62
C GLU A 103 -25.69 -8.36 9.09
N LYS A 104 -26.35 -9.40 8.59
CA LYS A 104 -26.58 -9.60 7.16
C LYS A 104 -27.47 -8.52 6.56
N ALA A 105 -28.52 -8.09 7.25
CA ALA A 105 -29.40 -7.02 6.81
C ALA A 105 -28.67 -5.67 6.74
N GLN A 106 -27.85 -5.35 7.73
CA GLN A 106 -27.01 -4.15 7.73
C GLN A 106 -26.01 -4.16 6.57
N ILE A 107 -25.34 -5.30 6.34
CA ILE A 107 -24.42 -5.46 5.21
C ILE A 107 -25.15 -5.31 3.87
N GLN A 108 -26.36 -5.86 3.74
CA GLN A 108 -27.13 -5.79 2.50
C GLN A 108 -27.60 -4.35 2.23
N ALA A 109 -28.16 -3.67 3.22
CA ALA A 109 -28.59 -2.28 3.10
C ALA A 109 -27.42 -1.34 2.71
N ALA A 110 -26.23 -1.56 3.29
CA ALA A 110 -25.05 -0.78 2.93
C ALA A 110 -24.58 -1.02 1.48
N LYS A 111 -24.74 -2.24 0.95
CA LYS A 111 -24.45 -2.56 -0.45
C LYS A 111 -25.47 -1.90 -1.38
N ASP A 112 -26.76 -2.06 -1.08
CA ASP A 112 -27.83 -1.53 -1.91
C ASP A 112 -27.80 0.01 -1.97
N ALA A 113 -27.52 0.68 -0.84
CA ALA A 113 -27.33 2.13 -0.81
C ALA A 113 -26.14 2.58 -1.68
N ARG A 114 -25.03 1.83 -1.66
CA ARG A 114 -23.85 2.14 -2.48
C ARG A 114 -24.11 1.95 -3.97
N ASP A 115 -24.92 0.97 -4.32
CA ASP A 115 -25.28 0.70 -5.71
C ASP A 115 -26.34 1.69 -6.23
N ALA A 116 -27.28 2.11 -5.38
CA ALA A 116 -28.24 3.17 -5.69
C ALA A 116 -27.53 4.51 -5.97
N GLN A 117 -26.60 4.92 -5.10
CA GLN A 117 -25.78 6.13 -5.32
C GLN A 117 -25.03 6.08 -6.65
N ARG A 118 -24.47 4.91 -6.99
CA ARG A 118 -23.76 4.72 -8.27
C ARG A 118 -24.68 4.80 -9.48
N GLN A 119 -25.93 4.33 -9.37
CA GLN A 119 -26.90 4.41 -10.45
C GLN A 119 -27.43 5.83 -10.65
N GLU A 120 -27.70 6.55 -9.57
CA GLU A 120 -28.12 7.95 -9.63
C GLU A 120 -27.05 8.83 -10.27
N GLU A 121 -25.78 8.67 -9.86
CA GLU A 121 -24.67 9.38 -10.48
C GLU A 121 -24.54 9.08 -11.98
N ARG A 122 -24.78 7.82 -12.39
CA ARG A 122 -24.79 7.44 -13.81
C ARG A 122 -25.94 8.07 -14.59
N ARG A 123 -27.14 8.17 -14.00
CA ARG A 123 -28.30 8.81 -14.63
C ARG A 123 -28.09 10.32 -14.76
N GLN A 124 -27.59 10.97 -13.71
CA GLN A 124 -27.27 12.40 -13.73
C GLN A 124 -26.23 12.73 -14.82
N ARG A 125 -25.17 11.93 -14.94
CA ARG A 125 -24.17 12.11 -16.01
C ARG A 125 -24.79 12.01 -17.41
N GLN A 126 -25.70 11.06 -17.63
CA GLN A 126 -26.38 10.90 -18.92
C GLN A 126 -27.34 12.06 -19.23
N GLU A 127 -28.07 12.54 -18.22
CA GLU A 127 -28.97 13.69 -18.37
C GLU A 127 -28.19 14.98 -18.65
N GLU A 128 -27.08 15.21 -17.95
CA GLU A 128 -26.18 16.34 -18.21
C GLU A 128 -25.56 16.26 -19.61
N GLU A 129 -25.16 15.07 -20.07
CA GLU A 129 -24.65 14.85 -21.42
C GLU A 129 -25.71 15.11 -22.49
N GLN A 130 -26.96 14.66 -22.27
CA GLN A 130 -28.07 14.91 -23.19
C GLN A 130 -28.48 16.38 -23.22
N GLN A 131 -28.50 17.07 -22.07
CA GLN A 131 -28.79 18.50 -22.01
C GLN A 131 -27.69 19.31 -22.68
N ARG A 132 -26.42 18.92 -22.52
CA ARG A 132 -25.29 19.54 -23.25
C ARG A 132 -25.45 19.35 -24.76
N GLN A 133 -25.74 18.13 -25.22
CA GLN A 133 -25.96 17.86 -26.64
C GLN A 133 -27.15 18.65 -27.20
N ALA A 134 -28.29 18.70 -26.49
CA ALA A 134 -29.44 19.48 -26.91
C ALA A 134 -29.16 21.00 -26.93
N MET A 135 -28.34 21.50 -26.01
CA MET A 135 -27.91 22.91 -25.99
C MET A 135 -26.97 23.22 -27.17
N ASP A 136 -26.07 22.30 -27.51
CA ASP A 136 -25.17 22.42 -28.66
C ASP A 136 -25.95 22.42 -29.99
N ASP A 137 -26.98 21.57 -30.12
CA ASP A 137 -27.85 21.52 -31.30
C ASP A 137 -28.68 22.80 -31.50
N ILE A 138 -29.12 23.45 -30.41
CA ILE A 138 -29.85 24.74 -30.48
C ILE A 138 -28.91 25.89 -30.90
N PHE A 139 -27.65 25.87 -30.48
CA PHE A 139 -26.70 26.94 -30.78
C PHE A 139 -26.13 26.88 -32.20
N ASN A 140 -26.18 25.71 -32.85
CA ASN A 140 -25.57 25.45 -34.16
C ASN A 140 -26.60 25.32 -35.31
N SER A 141 -27.86 25.72 -35.09
CA SER A 141 -28.94 25.78 -36.08
C SER A 141 -29.34 27.21 -36.44
#